data_AF-A0A498R2S8-F1
#
_entry.id   AF-A0A498R2S8-F1
#
_cell.length_a   1.000
_cell.length_b   1.000
_cell.length_c   1.000
_cell.angle_alpha   90.00
_cell.angle_beta   90.00
_cell.angle_gamma   90.00
#
_symmetry.space_group_name_H-M   'P 1'
#
loop_
_entity.id
_entity.type
_entity.pdbx_description
1 polymer ?
#
loop_
_entity_poly.entity_id
_entity_poly.type
_entity_poly.pdbx_seq_one_letter_code
_entity_poly.pdbx_strand_id
1 'polypeptide(L)'
;MSIFSELRNSRLIRELERELNTDVLLFGFDGFVYFGNLQSVDEFRLAILTPARESDSNEVEILTPGGDVIHVDFARIDLWQLVGKGTGIASDPIQSDGCSLSSRPDVKKSNRRDESHCLIRQLRRMIGDEVIITTLGGFLFEGILTEVPDELAILRIQDIFVPGTSSSLSNSSVRAAVINLRAITSASSTTCCSSSTD
;
A
#
# COMPACT_ATOMS: atom_id res chain seq x y z
N MET A 1 -3.60 -22.39 -8.84
CA MET A 1 -2.38 -21.75 -8.29
C MET A 1 -1.80 -20.74 -9.29
N SER A 2 -2.57 -19.75 -9.75
CA SER A 2 -2.18 -18.85 -10.87
C SER A 2 -2.17 -17.35 -10.50
N ILE A 3 -2.59 -16.98 -9.29
CA ILE A 3 -2.75 -15.57 -8.90
C ILE A 3 -1.41 -14.95 -8.50
N PHE A 4 -0.50 -15.72 -7.89
CA PHE A 4 0.81 -15.25 -7.42
C PHE A 4 1.77 -14.86 -8.55
N SER A 5 1.71 -15.54 -9.70
CA SER A 5 2.52 -15.16 -10.87
C SER A 5 2.07 -13.85 -11.51
N GLU A 6 0.79 -13.49 -11.32
CA GLU A 6 0.19 -12.30 -11.92
C GLU A 6 0.49 -11.05 -11.09
N LEU A 7 0.67 -11.18 -9.77
CA LEU A 7 1.09 -10.08 -8.91
C LEU A 7 2.58 -9.77 -9.00
N ARG A 8 3.40 -10.68 -9.52
CA ARG A 8 4.84 -10.49 -9.64
C ARG A 8 5.17 -9.21 -10.41
N ASN A 9 5.77 -8.23 -9.75
CA ASN A 9 6.28 -7.02 -10.37
C ASN A 9 7.76 -6.83 -9.99
N SER A 10 8.66 -7.07 -10.94
CA SER A 10 10.11 -6.95 -10.72
C SER A 10 10.54 -5.53 -10.40
N ARG A 11 9.78 -4.52 -10.83
CA ARG A 11 10.08 -3.13 -10.51
C ARG A 11 9.82 -2.83 -9.04
N LEU A 12 8.70 -3.29 -8.49
CA LEU A 12 8.42 -3.13 -7.06
C LEU A 12 9.54 -3.73 -6.21
N ILE A 13 9.99 -4.94 -6.58
CA ILE A 13 11.07 -5.64 -5.88
C ILE A 13 12.38 -4.86 -5.96
N ARG A 14 12.72 -4.30 -7.13
CA ARG A 14 13.90 -3.44 -7.27
C ARG A 14 13.82 -2.16 -6.44
N GLU A 15 12.63 -1.57 -6.29
CA GLU A 15 12.45 -0.43 -5.39
C GLU A 15 12.56 -0.83 -3.91
N LEU A 16 12.26 -2.08 -3.54
CA LEU A 16 12.53 -2.61 -2.20
C LEU A 16 14.03 -2.85 -1.97
N GLU A 17 14.74 -3.40 -2.95
CA GLU A 17 16.20 -3.59 -2.89
C GLU A 17 16.98 -2.29 -2.73
N ARG A 18 16.40 -1.16 -3.15
CA ARG A 18 16.99 0.18 -2.94
C ARG A 18 16.77 0.74 -1.53
N GLU A 19 15.84 0.15 -0.79
CA GLU A 19 15.41 0.59 0.53
C GLU A 19 15.86 -0.39 1.64
N LEU A 20 16.94 -1.14 1.39
CA LEU A 20 17.56 -1.97 2.41
C LEU A 20 18.03 -1.11 3.60
N ASN A 21 17.88 -1.67 4.79
CA ASN A 21 18.12 -1.06 6.11
C ASN A 21 17.21 0.13 6.45
N THR A 22 16.04 0.24 5.80
CA THR A 22 15.04 1.26 6.10
C THR A 22 13.74 0.67 6.60
N ASP A 23 12.98 1.46 7.35
CA ASP A 23 11.66 1.07 7.84
C ASP A 23 10.63 1.18 6.71
N VAL A 24 9.91 0.09 6.48
CA VAL A 24 8.96 -0.05 5.38
C VAL A 24 7.63 -0.61 5.87
N LEU A 25 6.56 -0.21 5.20
CA LEU A 25 5.27 -0.88 5.30
C LEU A 25 5.06 -1.75 4.07
N LEU A 26 4.72 -3.01 4.24
CA LEU A 26 4.40 -3.91 3.15
C LEU A 26 2.92 -4.31 3.22
N PHE A 27 2.23 -4.21 2.09
CA PHE A 27 0.81 -4.55 1.99
C PHE A 27 0.65 -5.86 1.21
N GLY A 28 0.12 -6.90 1.85
CA GLY A 28 -0.11 -8.22 1.26
C GLY A 28 -1.51 -8.37 0.67
N PHE A 29 -1.67 -9.10 -0.44
CA PHE A 29 -2.98 -9.30 -1.10
C PHE A 29 -4.03 -10.00 -0.20
N ASP A 30 -3.59 -10.64 0.87
CA ASP A 30 -4.38 -11.27 1.92
C ASP A 30 -4.97 -10.27 2.92
N GLY A 31 -4.60 -8.99 2.81
CA GLY A 31 -5.05 -7.90 3.66
C GLY A 31 -4.14 -7.65 4.86
N PHE A 32 -3.03 -8.37 5.00
CA PHE A 32 -2.06 -8.14 6.07
C PHE A 32 -1.18 -6.93 5.75
N VAL A 33 -0.83 -6.18 6.79
CA VAL A 33 0.18 -5.12 6.72
C VAL A 33 1.34 -5.49 7.62
N TYR A 34 2.54 -5.43 7.08
CA TYR A 34 3.77 -5.72 7.81
C TYR A 34 4.56 -4.44 7.96
N PHE A 35 4.90 -4.09 9.20
CA PHE A 35 5.75 -2.95 9.52
C PHE A 35 7.05 -3.44 10.16
N GLY A 36 8.17 -3.07 9.57
CA GLY A 36 9.49 -3.44 10.06
C GLY A 36 10.62 -2.85 9.25
N ASN A 37 11.85 -3.09 9.69
CA ASN A 37 13.05 -2.70 8.98
C ASN A 37 13.43 -3.77 7.95
N LEU A 38 13.56 -3.38 6.68
CA LEU A 38 13.92 -4.29 5.59
C LEU A 38 15.42 -4.60 5.59
N GLN A 39 15.81 -5.81 6.00
CA GLN A 39 17.23 -6.18 6.10
C GLN A 39 17.78 -6.73 4.78
N SER A 40 17.06 -7.65 4.15
CA SER A 40 17.49 -8.28 2.91
C SER A 40 16.30 -8.66 2.04
N VAL A 41 16.59 -8.79 0.75
CA VAL A 41 15.69 -9.37 -0.25
C VAL A 41 16.43 -10.55 -0.88
N ASP A 42 15.95 -11.75 -0.59
CA ASP A 42 16.54 -12.99 -1.07
C ASP A 42 15.85 -13.41 -2.37
N GLU A 43 16.65 -13.62 -3.42
CA GLU A 43 16.25 -14.20 -4.71
C GLU A 43 15.03 -13.55 -5.40
N PHE A 44 14.81 -12.23 -5.21
CA PHE A 44 13.63 -11.51 -5.70
C PHE A 44 12.29 -12.12 -5.25
N ARG A 45 12.29 -12.80 -4.10
CA ARG A 45 11.12 -13.54 -3.63
C ARG A 45 10.84 -13.35 -2.15
N LEU A 46 11.84 -13.34 -1.30
CA LEU A 46 11.62 -13.24 0.14
C LEU A 46 12.21 -11.95 0.67
N ALA A 47 11.40 -11.11 1.31
CA ALA A 47 11.90 -10.01 2.14
C ALA A 47 12.04 -10.50 3.57
N ILE A 48 13.15 -10.12 4.20
CA ILE A 48 13.38 -10.33 5.64
C ILE A 48 13.18 -8.99 6.34
N LEU A 49 12.20 -8.94 7.24
CA LEU A 49 11.98 -7.81 8.14
C LEU A 49 12.51 -8.14 9.54
N THR A 50 13.20 -7.19 10.13
CA THR A 50 13.53 -7.13 11.55
C THR A 50 12.75 -6.00 12.21
N PRO A 51 12.76 -5.88 13.55
CA PRO A 51 12.04 -4.82 14.23
C PRO A 51 12.35 -3.44 13.65
N ALA A 52 11.32 -2.62 13.46
CA ALA A 52 11.47 -1.27 12.92
C ALA A 52 12.23 -0.38 13.91
N ARG A 53 12.97 0.61 13.41
CA ARG A 53 13.71 1.55 14.26
C ARG A 53 12.78 2.59 14.89
N GLU A 54 11.76 2.98 14.14
CA GLU A 54 10.73 3.94 14.55
C GLU A 54 9.50 3.24 15.17
N SER A 55 9.60 1.94 15.46
CA SER A 55 8.55 1.18 16.16
C SER A 55 8.66 1.40 17.66
N ASP A 56 7.52 1.59 18.33
CA ASP A 56 7.49 1.63 19.79
C ASP A 56 7.68 0.22 20.39
N SER A 57 7.45 -0.82 19.59
CA SER A 57 7.74 -2.21 19.92
C SER A 57 9.11 -2.64 19.37
N ASN A 58 9.87 -3.40 20.17
CA ASN A 58 11.13 -4.03 19.73
C ASN A 58 10.90 -5.27 18.85
N GLU A 59 9.75 -5.36 18.18
CA GLU A 59 9.31 -6.50 17.38
C GLU A 59 8.83 -6.01 16.01
N VAL A 60 8.74 -6.91 15.03
CA VAL A 60 8.06 -6.66 13.77
C VAL A 60 6.56 -6.70 14.02
N GLU A 61 5.86 -5.69 13.55
CA GLU A 61 4.43 -5.57 13.74
C GLU A 61 3.66 -6.03 12.50
N ILE A 62 2.65 -6.85 12.73
CA ILE A 62 1.80 -7.43 11.70
C ILE A 62 0.37 -7.08 12.03
N LEU A 63 -0.20 -6.16 11.26
CA LEU A 63 -1.61 -5.81 11.35
C LEU A 63 -2.42 -6.77 10.47
N THR A 64 -3.32 -7.50 11.14
CA THR A 64 -4.19 -8.46 10.48
C THR A 64 -5.39 -7.76 9.80
N PRO A 65 -6.04 -8.40 8.82
CA PRO A 65 -7.29 -7.89 8.24
C PRO A 65 -8.45 -7.81 9.23
N GLY A 66 -8.31 -8.35 10.44
CA GLY A 66 -9.28 -8.24 11.54
C GLY A 66 -9.03 -7.03 12.45
N GLY A 67 -7.93 -6.32 12.26
CA GLY A 67 -7.51 -5.20 13.09
C GLY A 67 -6.65 -5.58 14.30
N ASP A 68 -6.34 -6.87 14.48
CA ASP A 68 -5.42 -7.32 15.52
C ASP A 68 -3.96 -7.05 15.10
N VAL A 69 -3.12 -6.64 16.06
CA VAL A 69 -1.68 -6.44 15.87
C VAL A 69 -0.92 -7.61 16.50
N ILE A 70 -0.18 -8.34 15.67
CA ILE A 70 0.68 -9.45 16.07
C ILE A 70 2.13 -8.94 16.05
N HIS A 71 2.87 -9.24 17.11
CA HIS A 71 4.27 -8.87 17.24
C HIS A 71 5.13 -10.13 17.09
N VAL A 72 6.20 -10.04 16.29
CA VAL A 72 7.11 -11.17 16.03
C VAL A 72 8.56 -10.69 15.97
N ASP A 73 9.52 -11.51 16.41
CA ASP A 73 10.95 -11.13 16.40
C ASP A 73 11.50 -10.83 14.99
N PHE A 74 11.02 -11.57 13.99
CA PHE A 74 11.37 -11.38 12.59
C PHE A 74 10.26 -11.91 11.68
N ALA A 75 10.13 -11.33 10.50
CA ALA A 75 9.18 -11.79 9.49
C ALA A 75 9.87 -12.10 8.16
N ARG A 76 9.39 -13.16 7.49
CA ARG A 76 9.78 -13.51 6.12
C ARG A 76 8.56 -13.42 5.24
N ILE A 77 8.60 -12.52 4.27
CA ILE A 77 7.42 -12.16 3.47
C ILE A 77 7.68 -12.50 2.01
N ASP A 78 6.73 -13.20 1.38
CA ASP A 78 6.80 -13.47 -0.06
C ASP A 78 6.43 -12.22 -0.85
N LEU A 79 7.41 -11.67 -1.59
CA LEU A 79 7.28 -10.46 -2.38
C LEU A 79 6.27 -10.57 -3.52
N TRP A 80 5.96 -11.78 -3.97
CA TRP A 80 4.96 -11.99 -5.04
C TRP A 80 3.52 -11.87 -4.53
N GLN A 81 3.35 -11.70 -3.23
CA GLN A 81 2.07 -11.46 -2.58
C GLN A 81 1.82 -9.97 -2.33
N LEU A 82 2.79 -9.10 -2.62
CA LEU A 82 2.68 -7.68 -2.32
C LEU A 82 1.81 -6.93 -3.34
N VAL A 83 0.89 -6.14 -2.79
CA VAL A 83 0.05 -5.20 -3.54
C VAL A 83 0.61 -3.77 -3.49
N GLY A 84 1.51 -3.48 -2.55
CA GLY A 84 2.21 -2.21 -2.49
C GLY A 84 3.18 -2.14 -1.31
N LYS A 85 3.85 -1.00 -1.19
CA LYS A 85 4.68 -0.63 -0.05
C LYS A 85 4.46 0.83 0.37
N GLY A 86 4.62 1.13 1.65
CA GLY A 86 4.68 2.47 2.22
C GLY A 86 6.11 2.80 2.63
N THR A 87 6.54 4.04 2.42
CA THR A 87 7.92 4.48 2.64
C THR A 87 7.97 5.89 3.24
N GLY A 88 9.13 6.25 3.78
CA GLY A 88 9.32 7.52 4.48
C GLY A 88 8.54 7.55 5.79
N ILE A 89 8.68 6.48 6.58
CA ILE A 89 8.03 6.34 7.88
C ILE A 89 8.64 7.35 8.85
N ALA A 90 7.80 8.17 9.47
CA ALA A 90 8.23 9.22 10.39
C ALA A 90 7.87 8.93 11.86
N SER A 91 6.90 8.04 12.08
CA SER A 91 6.47 7.55 13.38
C SER A 91 5.77 6.21 13.20
N ASP A 92 5.66 5.42 14.27
CA ASP A 92 4.94 4.14 14.27
C ASP A 92 3.52 4.29 13.67
N PRO A 93 3.26 3.74 12.47
CA PRO A 93 1.99 3.93 11.78
C PRO A 93 0.88 3.04 12.34
N ILE A 94 1.20 2.00 13.11
CA ILE A 94 0.22 1.08 13.68
C ILE A 94 -0.18 1.54 15.08
N GLN A 95 0.76 2.09 15.86
CA GLN A 95 0.51 2.56 17.22
C GLN A 95 0.23 4.06 17.35
N SER A 96 0.51 4.89 16.34
CA SER A 96 0.33 6.35 16.45
C SER A 96 -1.10 6.75 16.85
N ASP A 97 -1.19 7.32 18.05
CA ASP A 97 -2.36 7.80 18.83
C ASP A 97 -3.09 9.01 18.19
N GLY A 98 -3.34 8.95 16.88
CA GLY A 98 -3.88 10.05 16.06
C GLY A 98 -5.16 9.68 15.32
N CYS A 99 -6.12 9.08 16.02
CA CYS A 99 -7.42 8.65 15.48
C CYS A 99 -8.16 9.78 14.73
N SER A 100 -8.10 9.73 13.40
CA SER A 100 -9.03 10.44 12.54
C SER A 100 -10.09 9.45 12.07
N LEU A 101 -11.29 9.54 12.65
CA LEU A 101 -12.46 8.76 12.21
C LEU A 101 -12.87 9.24 10.82
N SER A 102 -12.44 8.56 9.76
CA SER A 102 -12.89 8.83 8.40
C SER A 102 -13.83 7.72 7.92
N SER A 103 -14.99 8.14 7.41
CA SER A 103 -16.05 7.24 6.95
C SER A 103 -15.61 6.53 5.66
N ARG A 104 -15.53 5.20 5.75
CA ARG A 104 -15.15 4.29 4.66
C ARG A 104 -16.08 4.45 3.45
N PRO A 105 -15.57 4.64 2.22
CA PRO A 105 -16.40 4.60 1.02
C PRO A 105 -16.82 3.16 0.69
N ASP A 106 -18.07 3.00 0.24
CA ASP A 106 -18.72 1.72 -0.02
C ASP A 106 -18.23 1.13 -1.36
N VAL A 107 -17.47 0.02 -1.33
CA VAL A 107 -16.78 -0.52 -2.53
C VAL A 107 -17.59 -1.64 -3.19
N LYS A 108 -18.09 -1.38 -4.41
CA LYS A 108 -18.65 -2.41 -5.30
C LYS A 108 -17.51 -3.20 -5.99
N LYS A 109 -17.48 -4.52 -5.82
CA LYS A 109 -16.58 -5.44 -6.54
C LYS A 109 -16.99 -5.54 -8.02
N SER A 110 -16.18 -5.03 -8.94
CA SER A 110 -16.34 -5.28 -10.39
C SER A 110 -15.36 -6.36 -10.89
N ASN A 111 -15.83 -7.12 -11.87
CA ASN A 111 -15.12 -8.22 -12.53
C ASN A 111 -14.52 -7.71 -13.85
N ARG A 112 -13.18 -7.73 -14.00
CA ARG A 112 -12.41 -8.33 -15.13
C ARG A 112 -11.06 -7.63 -15.38
N ARG A 113 -10.03 -8.44 -15.63
CA ARG A 113 -8.61 -8.07 -15.76
C ARG A 113 -8.25 -7.26 -17.03
N ASP A 114 -9.12 -7.22 -18.04
CA ASP A 114 -8.95 -6.33 -19.20
C ASP A 114 -9.13 -4.84 -18.84
N GLU A 115 -9.77 -4.55 -17.70
CA GLU A 115 -9.94 -3.20 -17.17
C GLU A 115 -8.63 -2.62 -16.63
N SER A 116 -7.66 -3.46 -16.22
CA SER A 116 -6.41 -3.03 -15.58
C SER A 116 -5.56 -2.13 -16.50
N HIS A 117 -5.41 -2.46 -17.78
CA HIS A 117 -4.66 -1.61 -18.72
C HIS A 117 -5.35 -0.28 -19.01
N CYS A 118 -6.69 -0.26 -19.04
CA CYS A 118 -7.46 0.97 -19.19
C CYS A 118 -7.32 1.86 -17.94
N LEU A 119 -7.39 1.27 -16.75
CA LEU A 119 -7.16 1.95 -15.47
C LEU A 119 -5.74 2.53 -15.38
N ILE A 120 -4.72 1.79 -15.78
CA ILE A 120 -3.33 2.28 -15.82
C ILE A 120 -3.20 3.47 -16.77
N ARG A 121 -3.84 3.42 -17.95
CA ARG A 121 -3.84 4.55 -18.89
C ARG A 121 -4.58 5.76 -18.32
N GLN A 122 -5.67 5.54 -17.58
CA GLN A 122 -6.40 6.60 -16.90
C GLN A 122 -5.54 7.23 -15.80
N LEU A 123 -4.88 6.42 -14.95
CA LEU A 123 -3.95 6.90 -13.92
C LEU A 123 -2.82 7.74 -14.51
N ARG A 124 -2.24 7.35 -15.64
CA ARG A 124 -1.22 8.16 -16.32
C ARG A 124 -1.70 9.56 -16.72
N ARG A 125 -3.00 9.77 -16.89
CA ARG A 125 -3.59 11.09 -17.18
C ARG A 125 -3.93 11.88 -15.92
N MET A 126 -3.98 11.22 -14.76
CA MET A 126 -4.29 11.81 -13.45
C MET A 126 -3.01 12.12 -12.65
N ILE A 127 -1.85 12.17 -13.31
CA ILE A 127 -0.59 12.54 -12.65
C ILE A 127 -0.68 14.00 -12.21
N GLY A 128 -0.45 14.24 -10.92
CA GLY A 128 -0.63 15.52 -10.25
C GLY A 128 -2.00 15.69 -9.59
N ASP A 129 -2.96 14.82 -9.89
CA ASP A 129 -4.29 14.85 -9.28
C ASP A 129 -4.33 14.03 -7.98
N GLU A 130 -5.31 14.36 -7.16
CA GLU A 130 -5.69 13.55 -6.00
C GLU A 130 -6.53 12.35 -6.47
N VAL A 131 -6.06 11.16 -6.11
CA VAL A 131 -6.63 9.90 -6.55
C VAL A 131 -6.90 8.99 -5.36
N ILE A 132 -7.93 8.18 -5.52
CA ILE A 132 -8.26 7.07 -4.65
C ILE A 132 -8.02 5.80 -5.45
N ILE A 133 -7.11 4.95 -4.97
CA ILE A 133 -6.78 3.66 -5.59
C ILE A 133 -7.17 2.55 -4.62
N THR A 134 -7.96 1.60 -5.11
CA THR A 134 -8.25 0.37 -4.36
C THR A 134 -7.49 -0.81 -4.96
N THR A 135 -7.04 -1.71 -4.10
CA THR A 135 -6.29 -2.90 -4.51
C THR A 135 -6.92 -4.19 -4.01
N LEU A 136 -6.44 -5.31 -4.56
CA LEU A 136 -6.57 -6.63 -3.93
C LEU A 136 -6.09 -6.56 -2.47
N GLY A 137 -6.71 -7.38 -1.61
CA GLY A 137 -6.60 -7.25 -0.15
C GLY A 137 -7.59 -6.25 0.45
N GLY A 138 -8.17 -5.34 -0.34
CA GLY A 138 -9.17 -4.39 0.14
C GLY A 138 -8.60 -3.12 0.75
N PHE A 139 -7.34 -2.81 0.44
CA PHE A 139 -6.72 -1.52 0.79
C PHE A 139 -7.26 -0.41 -0.09
N LEU A 140 -7.34 0.78 0.50
CA LEU A 140 -7.65 2.02 -0.21
C LEU A 140 -6.54 3.01 0.08
N PHE A 141 -5.92 3.52 -0.97
CA PHE A 141 -4.86 4.53 -0.91
C PHE A 141 -5.41 5.83 -1.45
N GLU A 142 -5.41 6.86 -0.61
CA GLU A 142 -5.79 8.22 -0.96
C GLU A 142 -4.55 9.11 -0.95
N GLY A 143 -4.34 9.84 -2.03
CA GLY A 143 -3.15 10.67 -2.16
C GLY A 143 -3.00 11.33 -3.50
N ILE A 144 -1.91 12.07 -3.66
CA ILE A 144 -1.58 12.73 -4.93
C ILE A 144 -0.73 11.78 -5.76
N LEU A 145 -1.18 11.47 -6.97
CA LEU A 145 -0.44 10.62 -7.88
C LEU A 145 0.78 11.36 -8.43
N THR A 146 1.99 10.94 -8.09
CA THR A 146 3.21 11.59 -8.57
C THR A 146 3.70 11.01 -9.88
N GLU A 147 3.73 9.68 -9.99
CA GLU A 147 4.29 8.99 -11.15
C GLU A 147 3.64 7.62 -11.38
N VAL A 148 3.68 7.14 -12.63
CA VAL A 148 3.19 5.80 -13.01
C VAL A 148 4.22 5.02 -13.85
N PRO A 149 5.37 4.62 -13.27
CA PRO A 149 6.41 3.87 -13.99
C PRO A 149 6.11 2.36 -13.99
N ASP A 150 6.29 1.68 -15.14
CA ASP A 150 6.33 0.20 -15.23
C ASP A 150 5.27 -0.57 -14.41
N GLU A 151 3.99 -0.17 -14.52
CA GLU A 151 2.85 -0.78 -13.79
C GLU A 151 2.93 -0.61 -12.27
N LEU A 152 3.62 0.43 -11.80
CA LEU A 152 3.57 0.95 -10.44
C LEU A 152 2.86 2.30 -10.46
N ALA A 153 2.17 2.63 -9.38
CA ALA A 153 1.75 3.99 -9.08
C ALA A 153 2.48 4.47 -7.83
N ILE A 154 3.12 5.63 -7.93
CA ILE A 154 3.79 6.30 -6.82
C ILE A 154 2.87 7.42 -6.37
N LEU A 155 2.50 7.41 -5.09
CA LEU A 155 1.59 8.37 -4.50
C LEU A 155 2.28 9.05 -3.31
N ARG A 156 2.04 10.35 -3.18
CA ARG A 156 2.20 11.05 -1.89
C ARG A 156 0.93 10.83 -1.09
N ILE A 157 1.06 10.10 0.01
CA ILE A 157 -0.08 9.63 0.80
C ILE A 157 -0.72 10.77 1.56
N GLN A 158 -2.05 10.77 1.58
CA GLN A 158 -2.85 11.49 2.55
C GLN A 158 -3.34 10.52 3.62
N ASP A 159 -4.03 9.46 3.19
CA ASP A 159 -4.54 8.41 4.05
C ASP A 159 -4.47 7.03 3.35
N ILE A 160 -4.19 5.99 4.14
CA ILE A 160 -4.27 4.59 3.73
C ILE A 160 -5.25 3.88 4.64
N PHE A 161 -6.26 3.26 4.06
CA PHE A 161 -7.26 2.50 4.80
C PHE A 161 -6.94 1.02 4.72
N VAL A 162 -6.72 0.41 5.88
CA VAL A 162 -6.45 -1.02 6.01
C VAL A 162 -7.77 -1.78 6.20
N PRO A 163 -8.02 -2.87 5.46
CA PRO A 163 -9.22 -3.66 5.61
C PRO A 163 -9.43 -4.13 7.06
N GLY A 164 -10.66 -3.95 7.56
CA GLY A 164 -11.06 -4.41 8.90
C GLY A 164 -10.63 -3.51 10.06
N THR A 165 -9.89 -2.44 9.76
CA THR A 165 -9.61 -1.38 10.74
C THR A 165 -10.56 -0.19 10.53
N SER A 166 -10.81 0.55 11.61
CA SER A 166 -11.53 1.82 11.58
C SER A 166 -10.60 3.04 11.54
N SER A 167 -9.29 2.81 11.59
CA SER A 167 -8.24 3.83 11.52
C SER A 167 -7.60 3.86 10.13
N SER A 168 -7.22 5.06 9.68
CA SER A 168 -6.36 5.22 8.51
C SER A 168 -4.90 5.44 8.94
N LEU A 169 -3.96 4.97 8.12
CA LEU A 169 -2.55 5.34 8.22
C LEU A 169 -2.38 6.68 7.51
N SER A 170 -2.13 7.74 8.27
CA SER A 170 -2.11 9.10 7.74
C SER A 170 -0.73 9.51 7.22
N ASN A 171 -0.72 10.65 6.53
CA ASN A 171 0.50 11.28 6.00
C ASN A 171 1.56 11.65 7.05
N SER A 172 1.17 11.77 8.32
CA SER A 172 2.10 12.07 9.40
C SER A 172 3.00 10.89 9.71
N SER A 173 2.49 9.67 9.49
CA SER A 173 3.21 8.43 9.76
C SER A 173 3.82 7.84 8.47
N VAL A 174 3.14 7.94 7.32
CA VAL A 174 3.60 7.41 6.02
C VAL A 174 3.61 8.50 4.95
N ARG A 175 4.79 8.84 4.41
CA ARG A 175 4.91 9.95 3.42
C ARG A 175 4.53 9.57 2.00
N ALA A 176 4.91 8.37 1.58
CA ALA A 176 4.72 7.92 0.21
C ALA A 176 4.32 6.44 0.16
N ALA A 177 3.62 6.07 -0.91
CA ALA A 177 3.33 4.67 -1.21
C ALA A 177 3.64 4.36 -2.67
N VAL A 178 4.10 3.12 -2.88
CA VAL A 178 4.31 2.54 -4.20
C VAL A 178 3.36 1.37 -4.33
N ILE A 179 2.39 1.48 -5.23
CA ILE A 179 1.31 0.51 -5.42
C ILE A 179 1.58 -0.30 -6.68
N ASN A 180 1.43 -1.62 -6.56
CA ASN A 180 1.50 -2.54 -7.70
C ASN A 180 0.19 -2.49 -8.49
N LEU A 181 0.21 -1.90 -9.69
CA LEU A 181 -1.00 -1.77 -10.51
C LEU A 181 -1.51 -3.10 -11.05
N ARG A 182 -0.75 -4.19 -10.92
CA ARG A 182 -1.26 -5.54 -11.17
C ARG A 182 -2.28 -5.99 -10.11
N ALA A 183 -2.25 -5.36 -8.94
CA ALA A 183 -3.20 -5.58 -7.85
C ALA A 183 -4.37 -4.58 -7.86
N ILE A 184 -4.47 -3.68 -8.84
CA ILE A 184 -5.50 -2.64 -8.83
C ILE A 184 -6.90 -3.23 -9.05
N THR A 185 -7.86 -2.76 -8.27
CA THR A 185 -9.29 -3.08 -8.45
C THR A 185 -10.09 -1.88 -8.94
N SER A 186 -9.75 -0.67 -8.52
CA SER A 186 -10.34 0.56 -9.07
C SER A 186 -9.44 1.76 -8.86
N ALA A 187 -9.62 2.79 -9.67
CA ALA A 187 -9.05 4.12 -9.47
C ALA A 187 -10.09 5.19 -9.80
N SER A 188 -10.15 6.23 -8.98
CA SER A 188 -10.98 7.41 -9.19
C SER A 188 -10.22 8.68 -8.82
N SER A 189 -10.48 9.78 -9.51
CA SER A 189 -10.02 11.11 -9.10
C SER A 189 -11.07 11.74 -8.17
N THR A 190 -10.62 12.45 -7.14
CA THR A 190 -11.49 13.22 -6.23
C THR A 190 -11.99 14.52 -6.87
N THR A 191 -11.30 15.03 -7.91
CA THR A 191 -11.60 16.33 -8.52
C THR A 191 -12.73 16.33 -9.57
N CYS A 192 -13.40 15.20 -9.81
CA CYS A 192 -14.40 15.08 -10.87
C CYS A 192 -15.81 15.61 -10.54
N CYS A 193 -16.02 16.29 -9.40
CA CYS A 193 -17.37 16.74 -8.97
C CYS A 193 -17.48 18.25 -8.67
N SER A 194 -16.82 19.12 -9.43
CA SER A 194 -17.13 20.56 -9.42
C SER A 194 -17.60 21.04 -10.80
N SER A 195 -18.74 20.54 -11.27
CA SER A 195 -19.48 21.20 -12.35
C SER A 195 -20.96 20.84 -12.32
N SER A 196 -21.77 21.68 -11.65
CA SER A 196 -22.99 22.29 -12.20
C SER A 196 -23.91 22.77 -11.06
N THR A 197 -23.93 24.07 -10.83
CA THR A 197 -25.12 24.84 -10.42
C THR A 197 -24.78 26.32 -10.57
N ASP A 198 -24.90 26.78 -11.82
CA ASP A 198 -25.31 28.16 -12.10
C ASP A 198 -26.83 28.26 -11.90
#